data_AF-A0A3D0ZU97-F1
#
_entry.id   AF-A0A3D0ZU97-F1
#
_cell.length_a   1.000
_cell.length_b   1.000
_cell.length_c   1.000
_cell.angle_alpha   90.00
_cell.angle_beta   90.00
_cell.angle_gamma   90.00
#
_symmetry.space_group_name_H-M   'P 1'
#
loop_
_entity.id
_entity.type
_entity.pdbx_description
1 polymer ?
#
loop_
_entity_poly.entity_id
_entity_poly.type
_entity_poly.pdbx_seq_one_letter_code
_entity_poly.pdbx_strand_id
1 'polypeptide(L)'
;MLFQTLDDKSECVGVYTGGELYFSPTELPPDLSRTWQYAPYLRDYDIEYASLYLEGKKLQEVLPEYLQDDWKDATQALQAFRRSLRIAAVNERENCFYDLVPRRFLIEMCEARNAITRYVLDNVERPARYEFYKRLMVFLEDMSQHSLIIDHRLIASYTEDPKLRHHAKKIADAFPQVRYNQFGTITGRLTGVRNFFPILTLPREFRRAVRPTHDSYVELDFNGAEVRTLLGLLEKEQPEGDVHSYHLENLFSDMHSRDEAKVAFFAWLYGSKKNLSPSVQSQLETFYQKSKLLDKHWHHGKVVTPYGKVMEGVDHHHALNYLVQSTAAELTLKQALKMDHLLRTQGSGSHIAFIIHDAIVVDLKKEDAHLLPALKYLMASTNFGKFEINIKQGPNLGDLRKITDG
;
A
#
# COMPACT_ATOMS: atom_id res chain seq x y z
N MET A 1 -10.63 5.63 26.54
CA MET A 1 -9.52 6.46 27.05
C MET A 1 -8.53 6.82 25.94
N LEU A 2 -7.99 8.04 25.97
CA LEU A 2 -6.93 8.50 25.06
C LEU A 2 -5.57 8.00 25.56
N PHE A 3 -4.72 7.53 24.64
CA PHE A 3 -3.37 7.08 24.95
C PHE A 3 -2.41 7.33 23.78
N GLN A 4 -1.12 7.13 24.02
CA GLN A 4 -0.08 7.15 22.98
C GLN A 4 0.74 5.88 23.02
N THR A 5 1.09 5.38 21.84
CA THR A 5 2.07 4.30 21.67
C THR A 5 3.49 4.88 21.67
N LEU A 6 4.42 4.16 22.26
CA LEU A 6 5.81 4.59 22.41
C LEU A 6 6.75 4.03 21.35
N ASP A 7 6.38 2.91 20.73
CA ASP A 7 7.14 2.22 19.68
C ASP A 7 6.16 1.52 18.71
N ASP A 8 6.64 1.23 17.49
CA ASP A 8 5.88 0.60 16.41
C ASP A 8 6.28 -0.87 16.15
N LYS A 9 7.27 -1.38 16.89
CA LYS A 9 7.69 -2.79 16.86
C LYS A 9 6.75 -3.67 17.70
N SER A 10 6.49 -4.88 17.21
CA SER A 10 5.57 -5.84 17.85
C SER A 10 5.92 -6.20 19.29
N GLU A 11 7.22 -6.30 19.57
CA GLU A 11 7.83 -6.70 20.83
C GLU A 11 8.04 -5.52 21.81
N CYS A 12 7.95 -4.29 21.32
CA CYS A 12 8.16 -3.08 22.09
C CYS A 12 6.84 -2.49 22.57
N VAL A 13 6.20 -3.21 23.48
CA VAL A 13 4.93 -2.80 24.06
C VAL A 13 5.17 -1.64 25.00
N GLY A 14 4.64 -0.47 24.63
CA GLY A 14 4.80 0.75 25.41
C GLY A 14 3.63 1.69 25.17
N VAL A 15 2.89 2.00 26.24
CA VAL A 15 1.72 2.87 26.20
C VAL A 15 1.83 3.95 27.27
N TYR A 16 1.49 5.18 26.89
CA TYR A 16 1.31 6.30 27.80
C TYR A 16 -0.16 6.67 27.92
N THR A 17 -0.69 6.73 29.15
CA THR A 17 -2.04 7.21 29.42
C THR A 17 -2.19 7.62 30.89
N GLY A 18 -3.05 8.61 31.17
CA GLY A 18 -3.34 9.05 32.53
C GLY A 18 -2.13 9.55 33.34
N GLY A 19 -1.07 10.03 32.68
CA GLY A 19 0.18 10.44 33.36
C GLY A 19 1.18 9.30 33.57
N GLU A 20 0.81 8.06 33.27
CA GLU A 20 1.62 6.87 33.52
C GLU A 20 2.08 6.16 32.25
N LEU A 21 3.15 5.37 32.38
CA LEU A 21 3.75 4.57 31.32
C LEU A 21 3.58 3.08 31.66
N TYR A 22 3.09 2.32 30.68
CA TYR A 22 2.82 0.90 30.77
C TYR A 22 3.67 0.17 29.72
N PHE A 23 4.41 -0.87 30.12
CA PHE A 23 5.37 -1.57 29.25
C PHE A 23 5.07 -3.06 29.07
N SER A 24 3.91 -3.53 29.57
CA SER A 24 3.48 -4.92 29.45
C SER A 24 2.07 -5.02 28.85
N PRO A 25 1.82 -5.94 27.91
CA PRO A 25 0.48 -6.20 27.39
C PRO A 25 -0.56 -6.51 28.47
N THR A 26 -0.15 -7.19 29.53
CA THR A 26 -1.05 -7.61 30.63
C THR A 26 -1.40 -6.46 31.57
N GLU A 27 -0.69 -5.34 31.48
CA GLU A 27 -0.86 -4.16 32.32
C GLU A 27 -1.57 -3.02 31.58
N LEU A 28 -1.87 -3.21 30.28
CA LEU A 28 -2.57 -2.20 29.51
C LEU A 28 -3.98 -1.99 30.08
N PRO A 29 -4.41 -0.74 30.28
CA PRO A 29 -5.78 -0.46 30.69
C PRO A 29 -6.81 -1.06 29.71
N PRO A 30 -7.91 -1.64 30.20
CA PRO A 30 -8.88 -2.32 29.32
C PRO A 30 -9.74 -1.35 28.48
N ASP A 31 -9.77 -0.07 28.84
CA ASP A 31 -10.62 0.96 28.27
C ASP A 31 -9.88 1.88 27.27
N LEU A 32 -8.70 1.49 26.80
CA LEU A 32 -8.01 2.15 25.70
C LEU A 32 -8.93 2.20 24.47
N SER A 33 -9.13 3.39 23.92
CA SER A 33 -10.13 3.57 22.86
C SER A 33 -9.68 4.48 21.72
N ARG A 34 -8.74 5.41 21.96
CA ARG A 34 -8.27 6.35 20.94
C ARG A 34 -6.77 6.62 21.07
N THR A 35 -6.06 6.69 19.95
CA THR A 35 -4.63 7.03 19.90
C THR A 35 -4.29 7.73 18.59
N TRP A 36 -3.05 8.18 18.44
CA TRP A 36 -2.59 8.79 17.19
C TRP A 36 -2.56 7.79 16.03
N GLN A 37 -1.90 6.65 16.19
CA GLN A 37 -1.61 5.70 15.12
C GLN A 37 -1.58 4.26 15.67
N TYR A 38 -1.82 3.30 14.78
CA TYR A 38 -1.76 1.87 15.08
C TYR A 38 -0.34 1.41 15.44
N ALA A 39 -0.27 0.41 16.31
CA ALA A 39 0.91 -0.40 16.59
C ALA A 39 0.48 -1.88 16.64
N PRO A 40 1.34 -2.84 16.25
CA PRO A 40 0.94 -4.25 16.06
C PRO A 40 0.27 -4.91 17.27
N TYR A 41 0.71 -4.56 18.50
CA TYR A 41 0.13 -5.09 19.74
C TYR A 41 -1.29 -4.57 20.04
N LEU A 42 -1.85 -3.69 19.21
CA LEU A 42 -3.21 -3.19 19.31
C LEU A 42 -4.22 -3.92 18.40
N ARG A 43 -3.80 -4.94 17.64
CA ARG A 43 -4.61 -5.55 16.57
C ARG A 43 -6.01 -5.98 16.99
N ASP A 44 -6.14 -6.52 18.20
CA ASP A 44 -7.39 -7.06 18.73
C ASP A 44 -8.20 -6.04 19.56
N TYR A 45 -7.73 -4.79 19.63
CA TYR A 45 -8.41 -3.71 20.32
C TYR A 45 -9.25 -2.88 19.34
N ASP A 46 -10.45 -2.48 19.76
CA ASP A 46 -11.24 -1.53 19.00
C ASP A 46 -10.80 -0.09 19.27
N ILE A 47 -9.74 0.32 18.56
CA ILE A 47 -9.13 1.64 18.72
C ILE A 47 -9.47 2.57 17.55
N GLU A 48 -9.72 3.83 17.86
CA GLU A 48 -9.80 4.92 16.90
C GLU A 48 -8.43 5.62 16.74
N TYR A 49 -8.03 5.87 15.49
CA TYR A 49 -6.73 6.40 15.11
C TYR A 49 -6.86 7.78 14.47
N ALA A 50 -6.42 8.81 15.19
CA ALA A 50 -6.55 10.20 14.75
C ALA A 50 -5.77 10.51 13.48
N SER A 51 -4.63 9.87 13.24
CA SER A 51 -3.83 10.07 12.02
C SER A 51 -4.60 9.82 10.71
N LEU A 52 -5.62 8.95 10.74
CA LEU A 52 -6.46 8.67 9.58
C LEU A 52 -7.39 9.82 9.21
N TYR A 53 -7.74 10.69 10.17
CA TYR A 53 -8.57 11.87 9.92
C TYR A 53 -7.91 12.87 8.98
N LEU A 54 -6.57 12.86 8.88
CA LEU A 54 -5.85 13.78 8.02
C LEU A 54 -5.84 13.34 6.55
N GLU A 55 -6.12 12.07 6.24
CA GLU A 55 -6.00 11.50 4.89
C GLU A 55 -4.65 11.83 4.19
N GLY A 56 -3.57 11.94 4.97
CA GLY A 56 -2.21 12.27 4.48
C GLY A 56 -1.86 13.76 4.44
N LYS A 57 -2.78 14.66 4.81
CA LYS A 57 -2.48 16.09 5.00
C LYS A 57 -1.43 16.29 6.09
N LYS A 58 -0.65 17.36 5.97
CA LYS A 58 0.37 17.69 6.97
C LYS A 58 -0.30 18.28 8.20
N LEU A 59 0.26 17.99 9.39
CA LEU A 59 -0.23 18.53 10.67
C LEU A 59 -0.32 20.06 10.67
N GLN A 60 0.64 20.76 10.05
CA GLN A 60 0.67 22.23 9.99
C GLN A 60 -0.51 22.84 9.22
N GLU A 61 -1.16 22.07 8.34
CA GLU A 61 -2.32 22.54 7.57
C GLU A 61 -3.63 22.43 8.38
N VAL A 62 -3.60 21.75 9.52
CA VAL A 62 -4.79 21.37 10.31
C VAL A 62 -4.75 21.90 11.73
N LEU A 63 -3.57 21.92 12.36
CA LEU A 63 -3.41 22.33 13.74
C LEU A 63 -3.45 23.86 13.91
N PRO A 64 -4.00 24.37 15.03
CA PRO A 64 -3.90 25.77 15.40
C PRO A 64 -2.47 26.12 15.79
N GLU A 65 -2.09 27.38 15.65
CA GLU A 65 -0.71 27.88 15.82
C GLU A 65 -0.07 27.41 17.14
N TYR A 66 -0.78 27.49 18.26
CA TYR A 66 -0.25 27.07 19.57
C TYR A 66 0.13 25.58 19.64
N LEU A 67 -0.62 24.68 18.98
CA LEU A 67 -0.25 23.25 18.94
C LEU A 67 0.86 22.97 17.94
N GLN A 68 1.06 23.84 16.94
CA GLN A 68 2.17 23.69 16.00
C GLN A 68 3.51 23.94 16.69
N ASP A 69 3.56 24.90 17.61
CA ASP A 69 4.76 25.18 18.40
C ASP A 69 5.09 24.03 19.35
N ASP A 70 4.11 23.54 20.13
CA ASP A 70 4.28 22.38 21.00
C ASP A 70 4.74 21.14 20.21
N TRP A 71 4.16 20.91 19.03
CA TRP A 71 4.53 19.81 18.15
C TRP A 71 5.97 19.95 17.64
N LYS A 72 6.36 21.17 17.26
CA LYS A 72 7.70 21.47 16.74
C LYS A 72 8.75 21.21 17.80
N ASP A 73 8.52 21.64 19.04
CA ASP A 73 9.45 21.43 20.16
C ASP A 73 9.60 19.94 20.48
N ALA A 74 8.49 19.22 20.61
CA ALA A 74 8.51 17.76 20.82
C ALA A 74 9.23 17.02 19.68
N THR A 75 9.02 17.43 18.43
CA THR A 75 9.65 16.82 17.25
C THR A 75 11.15 17.11 17.20
N GLN A 76 11.58 18.32 17.57
CA GLN A 76 13.00 18.68 17.63
C GLN A 76 13.74 17.87 18.69
N ALA A 77 13.13 17.71 19.88
CA ALA A 77 13.68 16.87 20.94
C ALA A 77 13.81 15.40 20.47
N LEU A 78 12.77 14.84 19.84
CA LEU A 78 12.81 13.49 19.27
C LEU A 78 13.94 13.33 18.23
N GLN A 79 14.11 14.31 17.35
CA GLN A 79 15.20 14.30 16.35
C GLN A 79 16.58 14.38 17.00
N ALA A 80 16.73 15.15 18.08
CA ALA A 80 17.98 15.24 18.84
C ALA A 80 18.34 13.89 19.47
N PHE A 81 17.37 13.20 20.09
CA PHE A 81 17.58 11.85 20.63
C PHE A 81 17.97 10.85 19.54
N ARG A 82 17.22 10.77 18.43
CA ARG A 82 17.57 9.88 17.30
C ARG A 82 18.96 10.19 16.73
N ARG A 83 19.33 11.47 16.64
CA ARG A 83 20.68 11.86 16.21
C ARG A 83 21.74 11.37 17.20
N SER A 84 21.50 11.50 18.50
CA SER A 84 22.39 11.03 19.56
C SER A 84 22.59 9.51 19.49
N LEU A 85 21.50 8.75 19.36
CA LEU A 85 21.54 7.28 19.25
C LEU A 85 22.32 6.84 18.01
N ARG A 86 22.12 7.52 16.87
CA ARG A 86 22.88 7.26 15.65
C ARG A 86 24.38 7.54 15.82
N ILE A 87 24.75 8.62 16.50
CA ILE A 87 26.17 8.95 16.78
C ILE A 87 26.78 7.89 17.71
N ALA A 88 26.02 7.41 18.69
CA ALA A 88 26.40 6.33 19.60
C ALA A 88 26.36 4.93 18.95
N ALA A 89 26.01 4.84 17.65
CA ALA A 89 25.86 3.58 16.92
C ALA A 89 24.91 2.57 17.59
N VAL A 90 23.89 3.06 18.31
CA VAL A 90 22.87 2.20 18.92
C VAL A 90 21.95 1.65 17.84
N ASN A 91 21.74 0.33 17.85
CA ASN A 91 20.84 -0.33 16.92
C ASN A 91 19.38 -0.20 17.39
N GLU A 92 18.66 0.79 16.86
CA GLU A 92 17.22 1.00 17.14
C GLU A 92 16.31 -0.15 16.66
N ARG A 93 16.85 -1.14 15.93
CA ARG A 93 16.12 -2.36 15.55
C ARG A 93 16.05 -3.39 16.67
N GLU A 94 17.10 -3.46 17.48
CA GLU A 94 17.24 -4.46 18.55
C GLU A 94 16.79 -3.90 19.92
N ASN A 95 16.48 -2.61 19.97
CA ASN A 95 16.15 -1.90 21.20
C ASN A 95 14.82 -1.16 21.04
N CYS A 96 14.01 -1.17 22.09
CA CYS A 96 12.81 -0.35 22.14
C CYS A 96 13.20 1.11 22.37
N PHE A 97 12.61 2.03 21.61
CA PHE A 97 13.00 3.44 21.67
C PHE A 97 12.85 4.04 23.07
N TYR A 98 11.80 3.61 23.80
CA TYR A 98 11.53 4.08 25.16
C TYR A 98 12.57 3.64 26.20
N ASP A 99 13.36 2.59 25.94
CA ASP A 99 14.46 2.17 26.83
C ASP A 99 15.72 3.04 26.64
N LEU A 100 15.80 3.75 25.51
CA LEU A 100 16.98 4.50 25.09
C LEU A 100 16.91 5.99 25.44
N VAL A 101 15.78 6.46 25.98
CA VAL A 101 15.54 7.87 26.25
C VAL A 101 14.98 8.11 27.65
N PRO A 102 15.15 9.31 28.24
CA PRO A 102 14.66 9.58 29.58
C PRO A 102 13.13 9.50 29.69
N ARG A 103 12.63 8.93 30.80
CA ARG A 103 11.19 8.86 31.13
C ARG A 103 10.50 10.22 30.99
N ARG A 104 11.13 11.28 31.49
CA ARG A 104 10.59 12.64 31.45
C ARG A 104 10.31 13.10 30.01
N PHE A 105 11.24 12.83 29.09
CA PHE A 105 11.06 13.17 27.68
C PHE A 105 9.89 12.41 27.06
N LEU A 106 9.73 11.12 27.37
CA LEU A 106 8.61 10.31 26.87
C LEU A 106 7.27 10.91 27.29
N ILE A 107 7.13 11.31 28.56
CA ILE A 107 5.91 11.92 29.09
C ILE A 107 5.62 13.25 28.39
N GLU A 108 6.60 14.15 28.33
CA GLU A 108 6.45 15.46 27.67
C GLU A 108 6.05 15.30 26.19
N MET A 109 6.68 14.38 25.47
CA MET A 109 6.34 14.06 24.07
C MET A 109 4.92 13.49 23.95
N CYS A 110 4.52 12.59 24.84
CA CYS A 110 3.20 11.96 24.78
C CYS A 110 2.08 12.93 25.16
N GLU A 111 2.33 13.89 26.05
CA GLU A 111 1.35 14.94 26.36
C GLU A 111 1.13 15.88 25.18
N ALA A 112 2.21 16.29 24.50
CA ALA A 112 2.10 17.05 23.25
C ALA A 112 1.30 16.27 22.19
N ARG A 113 1.60 14.98 22.01
CA ARG A 113 0.83 14.11 21.11
C ARG A 113 -0.62 13.96 21.53
N ASN A 114 -0.93 13.82 22.82
CA ASN A 114 -2.30 13.75 23.31
C ASN A 114 -3.10 15.01 22.97
N ALA A 115 -2.51 16.19 23.15
CA ALA A 115 -3.16 17.45 22.79
C ALA A 115 -3.51 17.49 21.29
N ILE A 116 -2.57 17.08 20.43
CA ILE A 116 -2.75 16.98 18.97
C ILE A 116 -3.81 15.95 18.61
N THR A 117 -3.72 14.73 19.15
CA THR A 117 -4.67 13.64 18.91
C THR A 117 -6.08 14.07 19.29
N ARG A 118 -6.24 14.69 20.47
CA ARG A 118 -7.54 15.20 20.94
C ARG A 118 -8.08 16.28 20.00
N TYR A 119 -7.26 17.27 19.65
CA TYR A 119 -7.68 18.33 18.73
C TYR A 119 -8.17 17.76 17.41
N VAL A 120 -7.42 16.83 16.80
CA VAL A 120 -7.79 16.23 15.51
C VAL A 120 -9.12 15.48 15.62
N LEU A 121 -9.30 14.65 16.65
CA LEU A 121 -10.54 13.88 16.83
C LEU A 121 -11.77 14.76 17.08
N ASP A 122 -11.58 15.90 17.77
CA ASP A 122 -12.68 16.77 18.16
C ASP A 122 -13.03 17.82 17.07
N ASN A 123 -12.09 18.18 16.19
CA ASN A 123 -12.23 19.31 15.26
C ASN A 123 -12.11 18.94 13.78
N VAL A 124 -11.63 17.75 13.44
CA VAL A 124 -11.53 17.30 12.03
C VAL A 124 -12.66 16.33 11.75
N GLU A 125 -13.33 16.52 10.61
CA GLU A 125 -14.41 15.62 10.19
C GLU A 125 -13.87 14.20 9.98
N ARG A 126 -14.55 13.22 10.57
CA ARG A 126 -14.20 11.81 10.39
C ARG A 126 -14.38 11.44 8.91
N PRO A 127 -13.34 10.93 8.22
CA PRO A 127 -13.45 10.56 6.82
C PRO A 127 -14.57 9.54 6.59
N ALA A 128 -15.37 9.73 5.54
CA ALA A 128 -16.44 8.80 5.17
C ALA A 128 -15.93 7.36 4.97
N ARG A 129 -14.66 7.21 4.60
CA ARG A 129 -13.97 5.93 4.32
C ARG A 129 -13.06 5.47 5.45
N TYR A 130 -13.22 6.04 6.64
CA TYR A 130 -12.37 5.77 7.81
C TYR A 130 -12.18 4.28 8.08
N GLU A 131 -13.24 3.47 8.03
CA GLU A 131 -13.16 2.03 8.30
C GLU A 131 -12.30 1.26 7.28
N PHE A 132 -12.35 1.67 6.02
CA PHE A 132 -11.47 1.09 5.00
C PHE A 132 -10.01 1.48 5.27
N TYR A 133 -9.76 2.75 5.60
CA TYR A 133 -8.40 3.22 5.93
C TYR A 133 -7.84 2.58 7.19
N LYS A 134 -8.68 2.32 8.21
CA LYS A 134 -8.30 1.59 9.43
C LYS A 134 -7.87 0.17 9.10
N ARG A 135 -8.68 -0.58 8.34
CA ARG A 135 -8.35 -1.95 7.92
C ARG A 135 -7.06 -2.01 7.10
N LEU A 136 -6.88 -1.06 6.18
CA LEU A 136 -5.68 -0.98 5.36
C LEU A 136 -4.45 -0.62 6.18
N MET A 137 -4.53 0.36 7.08
CA MET A 137 -3.42 0.75 7.94
C MET A 137 -2.96 -0.42 8.82
N VAL A 138 -3.90 -1.11 9.48
CA VAL A 138 -3.59 -2.30 10.30
C VAL A 138 -2.85 -3.34 9.45
N PHE A 139 -3.43 -3.72 8.30
CA PHE A 139 -2.83 -4.69 7.40
C PHE A 139 -1.43 -4.30 6.91
N LEU A 140 -1.22 -3.05 6.49
CA LEU A 140 0.07 -2.58 5.98
C LEU A 140 1.14 -2.51 7.09
N GLU A 141 0.76 -2.10 8.30
CA GLU A 141 1.69 -2.02 9.42
C GLU A 141 2.09 -3.41 9.90
N ASP A 142 1.15 -4.36 9.95
CA ASP A 142 1.42 -5.76 10.29
C ASP A 142 2.34 -6.41 9.26
N MET A 143 2.07 -6.21 7.96
CA MET A 143 2.96 -6.69 6.90
C MET A 143 4.38 -6.14 7.04
N SER A 144 4.53 -4.91 7.54
CA SER A 144 5.84 -4.29 7.72
C SER A 144 6.69 -4.87 8.84
N GLN A 145 6.10 -5.70 9.72
CA GLN A 145 6.85 -6.40 10.76
C GLN A 145 7.68 -7.55 10.18
N HIS A 146 7.36 -8.02 8.97
CA HIS A 146 8.11 -9.08 8.31
C HIS A 146 9.40 -8.54 7.66
N SER A 147 10.54 -9.08 8.09
CA SER A 147 11.84 -8.77 7.50
C SER A 147 12.11 -9.67 6.30
N LEU A 148 12.68 -9.09 5.23
CA LEU A 148 13.06 -9.83 4.03
C LEU A 148 14.40 -10.54 4.18
N ILE A 149 14.55 -11.66 3.48
CA ILE A 149 15.84 -12.31 3.23
C ILE A 149 16.43 -11.73 1.95
N ILE A 150 17.54 -11.01 2.09
CA ILE A 150 18.23 -10.33 0.99
C ILE A 150 19.60 -10.97 0.75
N ASP A 151 19.86 -11.36 -0.49
CA ASP A 151 21.19 -11.80 -0.94
C ASP A 151 22.12 -10.59 -1.10
N HIS A 152 22.75 -10.17 0.00
CA HIS A 152 23.67 -9.04 0.02
C HIS A 152 24.88 -9.20 -0.91
N ARG A 153 25.31 -10.44 -1.22
CA ARG A 153 26.40 -10.69 -2.16
C ARG A 153 25.97 -10.33 -3.58
N LEU A 154 24.75 -10.71 -3.97
CA LEU A 154 24.20 -10.32 -5.25
C LEU A 154 24.00 -8.81 -5.34
N ILE A 155 23.48 -8.15 -4.30
CA ILE A 155 23.38 -6.68 -4.27
C ILE A 155 24.75 -6.04 -4.45
N ALA A 156 25.76 -6.52 -3.72
CA ALA A 156 27.13 -6.01 -3.79
C ALA A 156 27.78 -6.18 -5.18
N SER A 157 27.42 -7.21 -5.95
CA SER A 157 27.96 -7.39 -7.31
C SER A 157 27.61 -6.27 -8.29
N TYR A 158 26.63 -5.42 -7.97
CA TYR A 158 26.22 -4.28 -8.79
C TYR A 158 26.77 -2.93 -8.31
N THR A 159 27.68 -2.89 -7.33
CA THR A 159 28.22 -1.62 -6.80
C THR A 159 29.09 -0.88 -7.80
N GLU A 160 29.73 -1.61 -8.72
CA GLU A 160 30.56 -1.03 -9.79
C GLU A 160 29.78 -0.76 -11.07
N ASP A 161 28.51 -1.17 -11.16
CA ASP A 161 27.67 -0.93 -12.34
C ASP A 161 27.24 0.56 -12.38
N PRO A 162 27.59 1.34 -13.42
CA PRO A 162 27.28 2.77 -13.47
C PRO A 162 25.78 3.09 -13.39
N LYS A 163 24.91 2.20 -13.86
CA LYS A 163 23.45 2.36 -13.85
C LYS A 163 22.83 1.87 -12.55
N LEU A 164 23.37 0.79 -11.98
CA LEU A 164 22.77 0.11 -10.85
C LEU A 164 23.40 0.44 -9.49
N ARG A 165 24.60 1.07 -9.45
CA ARG A 165 25.32 1.38 -8.19
C ARG A 165 24.48 2.14 -7.17
N HIS A 166 23.68 3.10 -7.62
CA HIS A 166 22.86 3.91 -6.72
C HIS A 166 21.72 3.08 -6.13
N HIS A 167 21.12 2.19 -6.92
CA HIS A 167 20.11 1.25 -6.44
C HIS A 167 20.72 0.23 -5.48
N ALA A 168 21.88 -0.33 -5.81
CA ALA A 168 22.60 -1.27 -4.95
C ALA A 168 22.90 -0.66 -3.57
N LYS A 169 23.47 0.55 -3.54
CA LYS A 169 23.73 1.28 -2.29
C LYS A 169 22.45 1.57 -1.51
N LYS A 170 21.40 2.07 -2.19
CA LYS A 170 20.11 2.34 -1.56
C LYS A 170 19.49 1.08 -0.94
N ILE A 171 19.61 -0.07 -1.58
CA ILE A 171 19.12 -1.35 -1.06
C ILE A 171 19.96 -1.82 0.12
N ALA A 172 21.28 -1.70 0.04
CA ALA A 172 22.20 -2.10 1.12
C ALA A 172 21.99 -1.29 2.40
N ASP A 173 21.72 0.01 2.26
CA ASP A 173 21.48 0.93 3.39
C ASP A 173 20.03 0.87 3.93
N ALA A 174 19.12 0.18 3.24
CA ALA A 174 17.70 0.14 3.61
C ALA A 174 17.42 -0.79 4.80
N PHE A 175 16.34 -0.49 5.52
CA PHE A 175 15.69 -1.47 6.39
C PHE A 175 15.17 -2.63 5.54
N PRO A 176 15.40 -3.89 5.94
CA PRO A 176 15.00 -5.06 5.18
C PRO A 176 13.49 -5.29 5.20
N GLN A 177 12.70 -4.43 5.85
CA GLN A 177 11.25 -4.47 5.85
C GLN A 177 10.68 -3.61 4.72
N VAL A 178 9.46 -3.92 4.30
CA VAL A 178 8.71 -3.08 3.37
C VAL A 178 7.67 -2.28 4.16
N ARG A 179 7.71 -0.95 4.03
CA ARG A 179 6.68 -0.06 4.55
C ARG A 179 6.03 0.73 3.43
N TYR A 180 4.71 0.81 3.49
CA TYR A 180 3.89 1.52 2.51
C TYR A 180 3.26 2.78 3.11
N ASN A 181 3.11 3.80 2.29
CA ASN A 181 2.29 4.96 2.59
C ASN A 181 0.99 4.86 1.76
N GLN A 182 -0.13 4.66 2.44
CA GLN A 182 -1.45 4.54 1.81
C GLN A 182 -2.01 5.86 1.26
N PHE A 183 -1.48 7.00 1.73
CA PHE A 183 -1.87 8.34 1.28
C PHE A 183 -0.79 8.99 0.39
N GLY A 184 0.17 8.21 -0.09
CA GLY A 184 1.31 8.72 -0.87
C GLY A 184 0.96 9.21 -2.27
N THR A 185 -0.21 8.87 -2.80
CA THR A 185 -0.70 9.36 -4.10
C THR A 185 -2.17 9.77 -4.02
N ILE A 186 -2.55 10.73 -4.87
CA ILE A 186 -3.95 11.14 -5.01
C ILE A 186 -4.84 9.98 -5.48
N THR A 187 -4.33 9.10 -6.33
CA THR A 187 -5.06 7.93 -6.85
C THR A 187 -5.22 6.81 -5.81
N GLY A 188 -4.54 6.88 -4.65
CA GLY A 188 -4.61 5.83 -3.64
C GLY A 188 -3.74 4.61 -3.94
N ARG A 189 -2.87 4.69 -4.96
CA ARG A 189 -1.76 3.75 -5.11
C ARG A 189 -0.82 3.90 -3.92
N LEU A 190 -0.39 2.77 -3.38
CA LEU A 190 0.62 2.74 -2.33
C LEU A 190 1.94 3.30 -2.86
N THR A 191 2.67 4.00 -1.99
CA THR A 191 4.07 4.36 -2.24
C THR A 191 4.97 3.74 -1.16
N GLY A 192 6.27 3.64 -1.43
CA GLY A 192 7.22 3.16 -0.43
C GLY A 192 7.60 4.26 0.55
N VAL A 193 7.85 3.89 1.80
CA VAL A 193 8.40 4.80 2.82
C VAL A 193 9.92 4.90 2.65
N ARG A 194 10.49 6.09 2.85
CA ARG A 194 11.93 6.34 2.73
C ARG A 194 12.72 5.47 3.72
N ASN A 195 13.91 5.03 3.31
CA ASN A 195 14.83 4.15 4.05
C ASN A 195 14.37 2.70 4.20
N PHE A 196 13.14 2.34 3.84
CA PHE A 196 12.69 0.94 3.79
C PHE A 196 12.98 0.30 2.43
N PHE A 197 12.87 -1.02 2.37
CA PHE A 197 13.19 -1.78 1.17
C PHE A 197 12.29 -1.35 -0.01
N PRO A 198 12.86 -0.91 -1.16
CA PRO A 198 12.11 -0.18 -2.18
C PRO A 198 11.40 -1.09 -3.19
N ILE A 199 10.54 -2.01 -2.71
CA ILE A 199 9.92 -3.08 -3.54
C ILE A 199 9.20 -2.54 -4.79
N LEU A 200 8.45 -1.44 -4.66
CA LEU A 200 7.65 -0.84 -5.74
C LEU A 200 8.50 -0.25 -6.87
N THR A 201 9.77 0.06 -6.59
CA THR A 201 10.71 0.65 -7.55
C THR A 201 11.92 -0.23 -7.77
N LEU A 202 11.85 -1.50 -7.37
CA LEU A 202 12.97 -2.43 -7.41
C LEU A 202 13.29 -2.81 -8.88
N PRO A 203 14.50 -2.49 -9.38
CA PRO A 203 14.91 -2.92 -10.71
C PRO A 203 14.89 -4.44 -10.85
N ARG A 204 14.64 -4.93 -12.06
CA ARG A 204 14.45 -6.36 -12.34
C ARG A 204 15.67 -7.18 -11.92
N GLU A 205 16.86 -6.64 -12.09
CA GLU A 205 18.15 -7.24 -11.80
C GLU A 205 18.29 -7.62 -10.31
N PHE A 206 17.69 -6.82 -9.42
CA PHE A 206 17.75 -7.05 -7.99
C PHE A 206 16.64 -7.97 -7.46
N ARG A 207 15.60 -8.28 -8.26
CA ARG A 207 14.49 -9.14 -7.80
C ARG A 207 14.97 -10.53 -7.38
N ARG A 208 16.01 -11.06 -8.05
CA ARG A 208 16.60 -12.36 -7.69
C ARG A 208 17.26 -12.37 -6.31
N ALA A 209 17.64 -11.21 -5.78
CA ALA A 209 18.22 -11.09 -4.45
C ALA A 209 17.19 -11.22 -3.32
N VAL A 210 15.88 -11.08 -3.62
CA VAL A 210 14.81 -11.12 -2.63
C VAL A 210 14.28 -12.56 -2.53
N ARG A 211 14.51 -13.20 -1.39
CA ARG A 211 14.12 -14.60 -1.14
C ARG A 211 12.96 -14.68 -0.14
N PRO A 212 12.10 -15.70 -0.23
CA PRO A 212 11.05 -15.93 0.77
C PRO A 212 11.66 -16.29 2.12
N THR A 213 10.97 -15.96 3.19
CA THR A 213 11.23 -16.46 4.54
C THR A 213 10.71 -17.88 4.73
N HIS A 214 9.77 -18.31 3.89
CA HIS A 214 9.26 -19.68 3.80
C HIS A 214 9.72 -20.39 2.50
N ASP A 215 8.92 -21.32 1.98
CA ASP A 215 9.30 -22.22 0.90
C ASP A 215 9.35 -21.54 -0.47
N SER A 216 8.43 -20.62 -0.76
CA SER A 216 8.34 -19.99 -2.09
C SER A 216 7.57 -18.68 -2.09
N TYR A 217 7.84 -17.83 -3.07
CA TYR A 217 6.93 -16.74 -3.41
C TYR A 217 5.89 -17.21 -4.42
N VAL A 218 4.64 -16.80 -4.21
CA VAL A 218 3.55 -16.89 -5.20
C VAL A 218 3.04 -15.49 -5.52
N GLU A 219 3.18 -15.08 -6.78
CA GLU A 219 2.63 -13.84 -7.31
C GLU A 219 1.28 -14.13 -7.95
N LEU A 220 0.24 -13.44 -7.48
CA LEU A 220 -1.07 -13.37 -8.11
C LEU A 220 -1.23 -11.96 -8.69
N ASP A 221 -1.47 -11.86 -9.99
CA ASP A 221 -1.46 -10.61 -10.76
C ASP A 221 -2.73 -10.49 -11.60
N PHE A 222 -3.38 -9.33 -11.58
CA PHE A 222 -4.55 -9.09 -12.42
C PHE A 222 -4.14 -9.04 -13.89
N ASN A 223 -4.78 -9.84 -14.75
CA ASN A 223 -4.63 -9.67 -16.18
C ASN A 223 -5.32 -8.37 -16.64
N GLY A 224 -4.53 -7.31 -16.82
CA GLY A 224 -5.02 -6.03 -17.33
C GLY A 224 -5.96 -5.30 -16.37
N ALA A 225 -5.55 -5.11 -15.11
CA ALA A 225 -6.35 -4.52 -14.04
C ALA A 225 -7.11 -3.24 -14.44
N GLU A 226 -6.43 -2.28 -15.05
CA GLU A 226 -7.03 -1.00 -15.45
C GLU A 226 -8.10 -1.18 -16.55
N VAL A 227 -7.85 -2.06 -17.52
CA VAL A 227 -8.80 -2.33 -18.60
C VAL A 227 -10.06 -3.00 -18.05
N ARG A 228 -9.89 -4.04 -17.24
CA ARG A 228 -11.00 -4.77 -16.62
C ARG A 228 -11.80 -3.88 -15.67
N THR A 229 -11.12 -2.98 -14.96
CA THR A 229 -11.77 -1.94 -14.15
C THR A 229 -12.59 -0.99 -15.02
N LEU A 230 -12.07 -0.54 -16.15
CA LEU A 230 -12.80 0.31 -17.07
C LEU A 230 -14.05 -0.39 -17.66
N LEU A 231 -13.93 -1.66 -18.05
CA LEU A 231 -15.08 -2.48 -18.46
C LEU A 231 -16.13 -2.59 -17.35
N GLY A 232 -15.66 -2.81 -16.11
CA GLY A 232 -16.51 -2.89 -14.92
C GLY A 232 -17.26 -1.60 -14.61
N LEU A 233 -16.58 -0.45 -14.72
CA LEU A 233 -17.18 0.88 -14.57
C LEU A 233 -18.27 1.15 -15.62
N LEU A 234 -18.14 0.53 -16.79
CA LEU A 234 -19.12 0.60 -17.88
C LEU A 234 -20.20 -0.48 -17.81
N GLU A 235 -20.19 -1.31 -16.76
CA GLU A 235 -21.13 -2.42 -16.58
C GLU A 235 -21.12 -3.41 -17.76
N LYS A 236 -19.96 -3.55 -18.43
CA LYS A 236 -19.75 -4.53 -19.51
C LYS A 236 -19.33 -5.88 -18.94
N GLU A 237 -19.63 -6.94 -19.69
CA GLU A 237 -19.15 -8.29 -19.37
C GLU A 237 -17.62 -8.35 -19.39
N GLN A 238 -17.06 -9.10 -18.42
CA GLN A 238 -15.63 -9.30 -18.31
C GLN A 238 -15.19 -10.38 -19.31
N PRO A 239 -14.20 -10.12 -20.18
CA PRO A 239 -13.74 -11.11 -21.13
C PRO A 239 -13.02 -12.26 -20.44
N GLU A 240 -13.20 -13.46 -20.98
CA GLU A 240 -12.40 -14.63 -20.62
C GLU A 240 -10.98 -14.49 -21.19
N GLY A 241 -9.97 -14.92 -20.44
CA GLY A 241 -8.58 -14.89 -20.88
C GLY A 241 -7.92 -13.50 -20.88
N ASP A 242 -7.02 -13.25 -21.84
CA ASP A 242 -6.24 -12.00 -21.90
C ASP A 242 -7.04 -10.84 -22.50
N VAL A 243 -7.17 -9.74 -21.75
CA VAL A 243 -8.02 -8.61 -22.15
C VAL A 243 -7.53 -7.87 -23.40
N HIS A 244 -6.21 -7.87 -23.65
CA HIS A 244 -5.65 -7.20 -24.83
C HIS A 244 -5.78 -8.08 -26.08
N SER A 245 -5.72 -9.40 -25.95
CA SER A 245 -6.13 -10.31 -27.01
C SER A 245 -7.60 -10.14 -27.37
N TYR A 246 -8.48 -10.05 -26.36
CA TYR A 246 -9.89 -9.76 -26.59
C TYR A 246 -10.11 -8.44 -27.37
N HIS A 247 -9.39 -7.36 -27.05
CA HIS A 247 -9.46 -6.11 -27.83
C HIS A 247 -9.01 -6.27 -29.26
N LEU A 248 -7.91 -7.00 -29.48
CA LEU A 248 -7.40 -7.24 -30.83
C LEU A 248 -8.46 -7.94 -31.69
N GLU A 249 -9.15 -8.93 -31.14
CA GLU A 249 -10.15 -9.72 -31.86
C GLU A 249 -11.49 -9.00 -32.04
N ASN A 250 -11.90 -8.15 -31.09
CA ASN A 250 -13.26 -7.62 -31.02
C ASN A 250 -13.39 -6.12 -31.27
N LEU A 251 -12.28 -5.36 -31.24
CA LEU A 251 -12.32 -3.90 -31.30
C LEU A 251 -11.46 -3.30 -32.41
N PHE A 252 -10.27 -3.84 -32.66
CA PHE A 252 -9.35 -3.30 -33.65
C PHE A 252 -9.45 -4.06 -34.98
N SER A 253 -9.75 -3.35 -36.06
CA SER A 253 -9.74 -3.91 -37.42
C SER A 253 -8.35 -3.93 -38.06
N ASP A 254 -7.51 -2.97 -37.67
CA ASP A 254 -6.26 -2.63 -38.38
C ASP A 254 -5.00 -2.99 -37.57
N MET A 255 -5.14 -3.72 -36.46
CA MET A 255 -4.03 -4.14 -35.60
C MET A 255 -3.75 -5.62 -35.74
N HIS A 256 -2.48 -6.01 -35.61
CA HIS A 256 -2.05 -7.38 -35.88
C HIS A 256 -1.37 -8.04 -34.67
N SER A 257 -1.10 -7.28 -33.60
CA SER A 257 -0.50 -7.83 -32.38
C SER A 257 -1.15 -7.33 -31.10
N ARG A 258 -1.10 -8.20 -30.08
CA ARG A 258 -1.54 -7.88 -28.72
C ARG A 258 -0.82 -6.67 -28.13
N ASP A 259 0.48 -6.53 -28.40
CA ASP A 259 1.28 -5.44 -27.84
C ASP A 259 0.92 -4.09 -28.48
N GLU A 260 0.61 -4.06 -29.79
CA GLU A 260 0.06 -2.87 -30.45
C GLU A 260 -1.29 -2.48 -29.84
N ALA A 261 -2.20 -3.45 -29.68
CA ALA A 261 -3.51 -3.23 -29.05
C ALA A 261 -3.38 -2.68 -27.62
N LYS A 262 -2.42 -3.19 -26.85
CA LYS A 262 -2.11 -2.70 -25.50
C LYS A 262 -1.61 -1.27 -25.52
N VAL A 263 -0.60 -0.97 -26.34
CA VAL A 263 -0.01 0.37 -26.44
C VAL A 263 -1.05 1.40 -26.86
N ALA A 264 -1.88 1.06 -27.85
CA ALA A 264 -2.94 1.94 -28.32
C ALA A 264 -4.01 2.21 -27.25
N PHE A 265 -4.47 1.16 -26.55
CA PHE A 265 -5.41 1.32 -25.45
C PHE A 265 -4.88 2.28 -24.37
N PHE A 266 -3.63 2.09 -23.91
CA PHE A 266 -3.06 2.95 -22.87
C PHE A 266 -2.78 4.38 -23.35
N ALA A 267 -2.38 4.55 -24.61
CA ALA A 267 -2.25 5.87 -25.21
C ALA A 267 -3.59 6.62 -25.18
N TRP A 268 -4.69 5.94 -25.50
CA TRP A 268 -6.04 6.52 -25.46
C TRP A 268 -6.49 6.79 -24.02
N LEU A 269 -6.32 5.83 -23.11
CA LEU A 269 -6.74 5.94 -21.70
C LEU A 269 -6.06 7.13 -21.01
N TYR A 270 -4.76 7.31 -21.25
CA TYR A 270 -3.97 8.40 -20.65
C TYR A 270 -3.99 9.70 -21.48
N GLY A 271 -4.79 9.76 -22.55
CA GLY A 271 -4.93 10.97 -23.37
C GLY A 271 -3.69 11.33 -24.20
N SER A 272 -2.73 10.41 -24.34
CA SER A 272 -1.60 10.57 -25.24
C SER A 272 -2.06 10.38 -26.69
N LYS A 273 -2.23 11.50 -27.40
CA LYS A 273 -2.54 11.49 -28.85
C LYS A 273 -1.36 11.02 -29.72
N LYS A 274 -0.16 10.89 -29.15
CA LYS A 274 0.99 10.35 -29.89
C LYS A 274 0.71 8.88 -30.21
N ASN A 275 0.76 8.54 -31.50
CA ASN A 275 0.72 7.17 -32.04
C ASN A 275 -0.68 6.51 -32.16
N LEU A 276 -1.77 7.27 -32.16
CA LEU A 276 -3.11 6.73 -32.45
C LEU A 276 -3.62 7.23 -33.80
N SER A 277 -4.02 6.30 -34.68
CA SER A 277 -4.74 6.67 -35.90
C SER A 277 -6.16 7.17 -35.54
N PRO A 278 -6.76 8.04 -36.36
CA PRO A 278 -8.15 8.45 -36.17
C PRO A 278 -9.15 7.28 -36.13
N SER A 279 -8.89 6.20 -36.88
CA SER A 279 -9.74 4.99 -36.87
C SER A 279 -9.74 4.31 -35.50
N VAL A 280 -8.56 4.04 -34.95
CA VAL A 280 -8.36 3.41 -33.64
C VAL A 280 -8.96 4.24 -32.51
N GLN A 281 -8.78 5.57 -32.57
CA GLN A 281 -9.39 6.47 -31.59
C GLN A 281 -10.92 6.40 -31.63
N SER A 282 -11.51 6.37 -32.83
CA SER A 282 -12.96 6.28 -33.00
C SER A 282 -13.51 4.93 -32.51
N GLN A 283 -12.82 3.83 -32.77
CA GLN A 283 -13.19 2.49 -32.28
C GLN A 283 -13.22 2.44 -30.75
N LEU A 284 -12.15 2.93 -30.10
CA LEU A 284 -12.07 2.98 -28.64
C LEU A 284 -13.15 3.90 -28.04
N GLU A 285 -13.34 5.10 -28.60
CA GLU A 285 -14.35 6.03 -28.10
C GLU A 285 -15.77 5.47 -28.23
N THR A 286 -16.08 4.82 -29.35
CA THR A 286 -17.39 4.19 -29.59
C THR A 286 -17.66 3.07 -28.60
N PHE A 287 -16.65 2.24 -28.32
CA PHE A 287 -16.79 1.10 -27.43
C PHE A 287 -16.84 1.49 -25.95
N TYR A 288 -15.93 2.37 -25.52
CA TYR A 288 -15.74 2.74 -24.12
C TYR A 288 -16.57 3.95 -23.67
N GLN A 289 -17.03 4.80 -24.59
CA GLN A 289 -17.94 5.91 -24.31
C GLN A 289 -17.48 6.76 -23.12
N LYS A 290 -16.24 7.27 -23.20
CA LYS A 290 -15.54 7.95 -22.10
C LYS A 290 -16.36 9.07 -21.47
N SER A 291 -17.09 9.82 -22.31
CA SER A 291 -17.96 10.92 -21.86
C SER A 291 -18.96 10.47 -20.80
N LYS A 292 -19.63 9.33 -21.00
CA LYS A 292 -20.65 8.83 -20.06
C LYS A 292 -20.10 8.53 -18.66
N LEU A 293 -18.87 8.01 -18.58
CA LEU A 293 -18.21 7.78 -17.29
C LEU A 293 -17.87 9.09 -16.59
N LEU A 294 -17.33 10.05 -17.35
CA LEU A 294 -16.95 11.35 -16.80
C LEU A 294 -18.18 12.13 -16.32
N ASP A 295 -19.30 12.09 -17.04
CA ASP A 295 -20.56 12.71 -16.61
C ASP A 295 -21.06 12.14 -15.27
N LYS A 296 -20.76 10.86 -14.97
CA LYS A 296 -21.14 10.21 -13.71
C LYS A 296 -20.15 10.50 -12.59
N HIS A 297 -18.85 10.46 -12.88
CA HIS A 297 -17.80 10.39 -11.87
C HIS A 297 -16.93 11.64 -11.73
N TRP A 298 -17.05 12.62 -12.62
CA TRP A 298 -16.26 13.84 -12.61
C TRP A 298 -17.14 15.10 -12.60
N HIS A 299 -17.10 15.82 -11.49
CA HIS A 299 -17.92 17.02 -11.27
C HIS A 299 -17.07 18.13 -10.66
N HIS A 300 -17.08 19.32 -11.27
CA HIS A 300 -16.40 20.52 -10.75
C HIS A 300 -14.93 20.30 -10.37
N GLY A 301 -14.17 19.58 -11.20
CA GLY A 301 -12.76 19.30 -10.94
C GLY A 301 -12.52 18.24 -9.85
N LYS A 302 -13.54 17.47 -9.47
CA LYS A 302 -13.44 16.36 -8.52
C LYS A 302 -13.79 15.05 -9.21
N VAL A 303 -12.97 14.02 -9.03
CA VAL A 303 -13.31 12.64 -9.40
C VAL A 303 -13.79 11.89 -8.16
N VAL A 304 -14.93 11.21 -8.27
CA VAL A 304 -15.48 10.36 -7.20
C VAL A 304 -15.53 8.91 -7.69
N THR A 305 -14.78 8.03 -7.03
CA THR A 305 -14.76 6.59 -7.40
C THR A 305 -16.06 5.90 -6.93
N PRO A 306 -16.41 4.73 -7.50
CA PRO A 306 -17.56 3.94 -7.01
C PRO A 306 -17.47 3.51 -5.55
N TYR A 307 -16.27 3.53 -4.96
CA TYR A 307 -16.04 3.24 -3.54
C TYR A 307 -15.98 4.50 -2.66
N GLY A 308 -16.38 5.64 -3.22
CA GLY A 308 -16.53 6.90 -2.49
C GLY A 308 -15.24 7.69 -2.30
N LYS A 309 -14.11 7.30 -2.90
CA LYS A 309 -12.88 8.11 -2.81
C LYS A 309 -13.08 9.39 -3.63
N VAL A 310 -12.77 10.52 -3.03
CA VAL A 310 -12.80 11.83 -3.70
C VAL A 310 -11.37 12.27 -4.01
N MET A 311 -11.13 12.71 -5.24
CA MET A 311 -9.87 13.28 -5.70
C MET A 311 -10.15 14.68 -6.22
N GLU A 312 -9.59 15.70 -5.57
CA GLU A 312 -9.84 17.11 -5.90
C GLU A 312 -8.77 17.68 -6.84
N GLY A 313 -9.09 18.78 -7.53
CA GLY A 313 -8.15 19.49 -8.40
C GLY A 313 -7.78 18.71 -9.68
N VAL A 314 -8.66 17.81 -10.12
CA VAL A 314 -8.44 16.96 -11.29
C VAL A 314 -9.06 17.60 -12.52
N ASP A 315 -8.25 17.90 -13.53
CA ASP A 315 -8.74 18.38 -14.82
C ASP A 315 -9.43 17.28 -15.64
N HIS A 316 -10.19 17.70 -16.66
CA HIS A 316 -10.92 16.77 -17.54
C HIS A 316 -10.01 15.78 -18.28
N HIS A 317 -8.76 16.17 -18.57
CA HIS A 317 -7.82 15.33 -19.31
C HIS A 317 -7.39 14.11 -18.47
N HIS A 318 -7.11 14.33 -17.19
CA HIS A 318 -6.68 13.30 -16.25
C HIS A 318 -7.83 12.54 -15.56
N ALA A 319 -9.05 13.07 -15.60
CA ALA A 319 -10.18 12.53 -14.85
C ALA A 319 -10.44 11.03 -15.06
N LEU A 320 -10.46 10.57 -16.32
CA LEU A 320 -10.70 9.15 -16.63
C LEU A 320 -9.56 8.27 -16.10
N ASN A 321 -8.32 8.70 -16.34
CA ASN A 321 -7.13 8.00 -15.88
C ASN A 321 -7.17 7.83 -14.35
N TYR A 322 -7.42 8.92 -13.62
CA TYR A 322 -7.46 8.89 -12.16
C TYR A 322 -8.61 8.02 -11.64
N LEU A 323 -9.79 8.09 -12.26
CA LEU A 323 -10.92 7.22 -11.95
C LEU A 323 -10.52 5.74 -12.07
N VAL A 324 -9.96 5.34 -13.21
CA VAL A 324 -9.59 3.95 -13.49
C VAL A 324 -8.46 3.48 -12.58
N GLN A 325 -7.36 4.25 -12.48
CA GLN A 325 -6.21 3.90 -11.64
C GLN A 325 -6.59 3.78 -10.17
N SER A 326 -7.41 4.71 -9.68
CA SER A 326 -7.82 4.72 -8.29
C SER A 326 -8.74 3.55 -7.95
N THR A 327 -9.71 3.28 -8.82
CA THR A 327 -10.63 2.16 -8.66
C THR A 327 -9.87 0.81 -8.75
N ALA A 328 -8.91 0.68 -9.67
CA ALA A 328 -8.08 -0.51 -9.81
C ALA A 328 -7.18 -0.74 -8.59
N ALA A 329 -6.52 0.32 -8.09
CA ALA A 329 -5.69 0.23 -6.88
C ALA A 329 -6.51 -0.22 -5.67
N GLU A 330 -7.69 0.37 -5.47
CA GLU A 330 -8.57 -0.02 -4.38
C GLU A 330 -9.09 -1.45 -4.50
N LEU A 331 -9.40 -1.91 -5.72
CA LEU A 331 -9.73 -3.31 -5.97
C LEU A 331 -8.62 -4.24 -5.48
N THR A 332 -7.37 -4.00 -5.88
CA THR A 332 -6.22 -4.81 -5.42
C THR A 332 -6.11 -4.81 -3.91
N LEU A 333 -6.25 -3.66 -3.25
CA LEU A 333 -6.16 -3.56 -1.79
C LEU A 333 -7.32 -4.30 -1.10
N LYS A 334 -8.53 -4.23 -1.63
CA LYS A 334 -9.68 -4.99 -1.11
C LYS A 334 -9.45 -6.50 -1.24
N GLN A 335 -8.85 -6.96 -2.34
CA GLN A 335 -8.51 -8.39 -2.47
C GLN A 335 -7.38 -8.81 -1.55
N ALA A 336 -6.36 -7.97 -1.38
CA ALA A 336 -5.28 -8.22 -0.42
C ALA A 336 -5.83 -8.37 1.01
N LEU A 337 -6.78 -7.53 1.43
CA LEU A 337 -7.43 -7.66 2.74
C LEU A 337 -8.21 -8.98 2.91
N LYS A 338 -8.89 -9.46 1.85
CA LYS A 338 -9.58 -10.77 1.89
C LYS A 338 -8.58 -11.92 2.00
N MET A 339 -7.50 -11.86 1.21
CA MET A 339 -6.45 -12.87 1.20
C MET A 339 -5.70 -12.91 2.53
N ASP A 340 -5.36 -11.75 3.12
CA ASP A 340 -4.78 -11.64 4.46
C ASP A 340 -5.67 -12.32 5.51
N HIS A 341 -6.98 -12.06 5.48
CA HIS A 341 -7.91 -12.69 6.40
C HIS A 341 -7.90 -14.22 6.27
N LEU A 342 -7.93 -14.75 5.04
CA LEU A 342 -7.86 -16.20 4.80
C LEU A 342 -6.54 -16.79 5.34
N LEU A 343 -5.40 -16.18 4.99
CA LEU A 343 -4.08 -16.65 5.41
C LEU A 343 -3.92 -16.68 6.93
N ARG A 344 -4.40 -15.65 7.63
CA ARG A 344 -4.33 -15.60 9.10
C ARG A 344 -5.26 -16.55 9.82
N THR A 345 -6.42 -16.85 9.23
CA THR A 345 -7.45 -17.68 9.90
C THR A 345 -7.37 -19.15 9.53
N GLN A 346 -6.81 -19.48 8.37
CA GLN A 346 -6.75 -20.86 7.86
C GLN A 346 -5.34 -21.31 7.47
N GLY A 347 -4.38 -20.39 7.37
CA GLY A 347 -2.99 -20.73 7.10
C GLY A 347 -2.21 -21.12 8.35
N SER A 348 -1.02 -21.67 8.13
CA SER A 348 -0.06 -22.12 9.15
C SER A 348 1.17 -21.20 9.25
N GLY A 349 1.10 -20.00 8.67
CA GLY A 349 2.12 -18.95 8.76
C GLY A 349 2.47 -18.29 7.43
N SER A 350 1.89 -18.72 6.32
CA SER A 350 1.97 -17.95 5.07
C SER A 350 1.36 -16.57 5.24
N HIS A 351 1.93 -15.57 4.56
CA HIS A 351 1.50 -14.18 4.66
C HIS A 351 1.74 -13.44 3.34
N ILE A 352 1.06 -12.31 3.17
CA ILE A 352 1.35 -11.41 2.04
C ILE A 352 2.68 -10.71 2.33
N ALA A 353 3.67 -10.90 1.47
CA ALA A 353 4.95 -10.21 1.57
C ALA A 353 4.91 -8.85 0.88
N PHE A 354 4.25 -8.75 -0.28
CA PHE A 354 4.25 -7.54 -1.10
C PHE A 354 2.92 -7.26 -1.76
N ILE A 355 2.67 -5.97 -1.99
CA ILE A 355 1.68 -5.47 -2.95
C ILE A 355 2.46 -4.64 -3.96
N ILE A 356 2.57 -5.14 -5.19
CA ILE A 356 3.31 -4.50 -6.28
C ILE A 356 2.30 -4.05 -7.31
N HIS A 357 1.81 -2.81 -7.14
CA HIS A 357 0.75 -2.24 -7.98
C HIS A 357 -0.52 -3.11 -7.98
N ASP A 358 -0.78 -3.85 -9.05
CA ASP A 358 -1.90 -4.76 -9.25
C ASP A 358 -1.59 -6.23 -8.93
N ALA A 359 -0.37 -6.53 -8.50
CA ALA A 359 0.05 -7.86 -8.07
C ALA A 359 0.14 -7.98 -6.53
N ILE A 360 -0.26 -9.14 -6.01
CA ILE A 360 -0.13 -9.53 -4.61
C ILE A 360 0.84 -10.71 -4.55
N VAL A 361 1.90 -10.58 -3.76
CA VAL A 361 2.90 -11.64 -3.59
C VAL A 361 2.78 -12.23 -2.19
N VAL A 362 2.54 -13.53 -2.14
CA VAL A 362 2.45 -14.33 -0.91
C VAL A 362 3.78 -15.03 -0.67
N ASP A 363 4.33 -14.91 0.55
CA ASP A 363 5.38 -15.78 1.05
C ASP A 363 4.74 -17.05 1.60
N LEU A 364 4.77 -18.10 0.79
CA LEU A 364 3.96 -19.29 0.94
C LEU A 364 4.77 -20.43 1.58
N LYS A 365 4.23 -20.96 2.67
CA LYS A 365 4.60 -22.26 3.24
C LYS A 365 4.03 -23.40 2.40
N LYS A 366 4.80 -24.47 2.25
CA LYS A 366 4.35 -25.66 1.51
C LYS A 366 3.07 -26.25 2.09
N GLU A 367 2.88 -26.19 3.41
CA GLU A 367 1.70 -26.68 4.11
C GLU A 367 0.43 -25.92 3.71
N ASP A 368 0.56 -24.64 3.37
CA ASP A 368 -0.56 -23.76 3.00
C ASP A 368 -0.85 -23.77 1.48
N ALA A 369 -0.15 -24.60 0.70
CA ALA A 369 -0.35 -24.68 -0.76
C ALA A 369 -1.79 -25.03 -1.13
N HIS A 370 -2.52 -25.73 -0.27
CA HIS A 370 -3.93 -26.04 -0.42
C HIS A 370 -4.85 -24.80 -0.44
N LEU A 371 -4.39 -23.64 0.05
CA LEU A 371 -5.13 -22.38 0.03
C LEU A 371 -5.02 -21.65 -1.32
N LEU A 372 -4.11 -22.04 -2.22
CA LEU A 372 -3.88 -21.36 -3.49
C LEU A 372 -5.14 -21.20 -4.37
N PRO A 373 -6.01 -22.22 -4.54
CA PRO A 373 -7.24 -22.04 -5.29
C PRO A 373 -8.17 -20.99 -4.67
N ALA A 374 -8.27 -20.96 -3.34
CA ALA A 374 -9.08 -19.98 -2.62
C ALA A 374 -8.48 -18.56 -2.74
N LEU A 375 -7.16 -18.41 -2.64
CA LEU A 375 -6.47 -17.15 -2.86
C LEU A 375 -6.71 -16.61 -4.27
N LYS A 376 -6.57 -17.46 -5.29
CA LYS A 376 -6.85 -17.11 -6.69
C LYS A 376 -8.31 -16.69 -6.86
N TYR A 377 -9.24 -17.43 -6.27
CA TYR A 377 -10.67 -17.11 -6.33
C TYR A 377 -10.98 -15.76 -5.67
N LEU A 378 -10.44 -15.51 -4.47
CA LEU A 378 -10.63 -14.25 -3.75
C LEU A 378 -10.09 -13.07 -4.57
N MET A 379 -8.90 -13.20 -5.15
CA MET A 379 -8.35 -12.16 -6.01
C MET A 379 -9.21 -11.92 -7.26
N ALA A 380 -9.68 -12.99 -7.91
CA ALA A 380 -10.53 -12.91 -9.10
C ALA A 380 -11.92 -12.31 -8.83
N SER A 381 -12.47 -12.50 -7.62
CA SER A 381 -13.85 -12.14 -7.28
C SER A 381 -13.97 -10.66 -6.89
N THR A 382 -14.25 -9.81 -7.89
CA THR A 382 -14.37 -8.35 -7.73
C THR A 382 -15.82 -7.87 -7.74
N ASN A 383 -16.05 -6.62 -7.33
CA ASN A 383 -17.35 -5.95 -7.48
C ASN A 383 -17.78 -5.77 -8.95
N PHE A 384 -16.86 -5.95 -9.91
CA PHE A 384 -17.10 -5.83 -11.35
C PHE A 384 -17.12 -7.19 -12.06
N GLY A 385 -17.37 -8.27 -11.30
CA GLY A 385 -17.33 -9.63 -11.80
C GLY A 385 -15.95 -10.29 -11.65
N LYS A 386 -15.78 -11.40 -12.37
CA LYS A 386 -14.58 -12.24 -12.28
C LYS A 386 -13.47 -11.67 -13.15
N PHE A 387 -12.34 -11.32 -12.55
CA PHE A 387 -11.13 -10.92 -13.28
C PHE A 387 -10.23 -12.13 -13.49
N GLU A 388 -9.58 -12.18 -14.66
CA GLU A 388 -8.57 -13.20 -14.94
C GLU A 388 -7.29 -12.91 -14.12
N ILE A 389 -6.74 -13.96 -13.49
CA ILE A 389 -5.58 -13.86 -12.60
C ILE A 389 -4.43 -14.68 -13.17
N ASN A 390 -3.31 -14.01 -13.44
CA ASN A 390 -2.04 -14.65 -13.71
C ASN A 390 -1.43 -15.13 -12.39
N ILE A 391 -0.98 -16.38 -12.35
CA ILE A 391 -0.29 -16.93 -11.17
C ILE A 391 1.11 -17.40 -11.53
N LYS A 392 2.08 -17.03 -10.70
CA LYS A 392 3.48 -17.48 -10.82
C LYS A 392 4.03 -17.89 -9.47
N GLN A 393 4.92 -18.87 -9.45
CA GLN A 393 5.61 -19.32 -8.24
C GLN A 393 7.11 -19.44 -8.49
N GLY A 394 7.93 -19.17 -7.48
CA GLY A 394 9.37 -19.35 -7.58
C GLY A 394 10.11 -19.21 -6.25
N PRO A 395 11.40 -19.56 -6.24
CA PRO A 395 12.24 -19.54 -5.03
C PRO A 395 12.74 -18.13 -4.67
N ASN A 396 12.51 -17.14 -5.52
CA ASN A 396 12.83 -15.73 -5.31
C ASN A 396 11.97 -14.87 -6.25
N LEU A 397 11.93 -13.56 -6.03
CA LEU A 397 11.09 -12.65 -6.80
C LEU A 397 11.55 -12.49 -8.27
N GLY A 398 12.80 -12.83 -8.59
CA GLY A 398 13.36 -12.75 -9.95
C GLY A 398 13.06 -13.96 -10.84
N ASP A 399 12.88 -15.13 -10.23
CA ASP A 399 12.78 -16.43 -10.91
C ASP A 399 11.37 -17.05 -10.79
N LEU A 400 10.33 -16.22 -10.76
CA LEU A 400 8.93 -16.65 -10.76
C LEU A 400 8.54 -17.26 -12.12
N ARG A 401 7.89 -18.42 -12.10
CA ARG A 401 7.42 -19.13 -13.29
C ARG A 401 5.91 -19.34 -13.22
N LYS A 402 5.24 -19.27 -14.37
CA LYS A 402 3.81 -19.55 -14.48
C LYS A 402 3.55 -20.97 -13.96
N ILE A 403 2.57 -21.11 -13.07
CA ILE A 403 2.05 -22.42 -12.69
C ILE A 403 0.73 -22.64 -13.43
N THR A 404 0.54 -23.83 -13.98
CA THR A 404 -0.74 -24.25 -14.54
C THR A 404 -1.69 -24.56 -13.38
N ASP A 405 -2.93 -24.10 -13.51
CA ASP A 405 -4.01 -24.44 -12.58
C ASP A 405 -4.06 -25.96 -12.43
N GLY A 406 -3.85 -26.44 -11.19
CA GLY A 406 -4.03 -27.85 -10.84
C GLY A 406 -5.50 -28.21 -10.76
#